data_AF-A0A953HG47-F1
#
_entry.id   AF-A0A953HG47-F1
#
_cell.length_a   1.000
_cell.length_b   1.000
_cell.length_c   1.000
_cell.angle_alpha   90.00
_cell.angle_beta   90.00
_cell.angle_gamma   90.00
#
_symmetry.space_group_name_H-M   'P 1'
#
loop_
_entity.id
_entity.type
_entity.pdbx_description
1 polymer ?
#
loop_
_entity_poly.entity_id
_entity_poly.type
_entity_poly.pdbx_seq_one_letter_code
_entity_poly.pdbx_strand_id
1 'polypeptide(L)'
;MKRILAVILLAVIFFQSTSQLWISASFFLNRKYIAEFLCINRDKPEMGCKGACQLKKRIEQDKEKQEHSDVKSKEVLVYFLNNPIILQSGLPPDLQETTIPQSRFNSFLPEGYYHSIFHPPSSLV
;
A
#
# COMPACT_ATOMS: atom_id res chain seq x y z
N MET A 1 20.85 -17.59 -11.42
CA MET A 1 20.97 -16.15 -11.13
C MET A 1 19.62 -15.44 -10.98
N LYS A 2 18.72 -15.44 -11.98
CA LYS A 2 17.41 -14.73 -11.90
C LYS A 2 16.54 -15.13 -10.69
N ARG A 3 16.53 -16.42 -10.31
CA ARG A 3 15.80 -16.90 -9.13
C ARG A 3 16.38 -16.40 -7.80
N ILE A 4 17.70 -16.30 -7.71
CA ILE A 4 18.39 -15.77 -6.51
C ILE A 4 18.06 -14.28 -6.37
N LEU A 5 18.13 -13.53 -7.47
CA LEU A 5 17.72 -12.12 -7.49
C LEU A 5 16.26 -11.93 -7.06
N ALA A 6 15.34 -12.77 -7.55
CA ALA A 6 13.94 -12.72 -7.15
C ALA A 6 13.73 -13.00 -5.66
N VAL A 7 14.44 -13.99 -5.09
CA VAL A 7 14.39 -14.30 -3.65
C VAL A 7 14.95 -13.16 -2.82
N ILE A 8 16.07 -12.55 -3.24
CA ILE A 8 16.65 -11.38 -2.57
C ILE A 8 15.68 -10.20 -2.60
N LEU A 9 15.05 -9.94 -3.75
CA LEU A 9 14.08 -8.85 -3.89
C LEU A 9 12.89 -9.03 -2.94
N LEU A 10 12.34 -10.25 -2.88
CA LEU A 10 11.27 -10.60 -1.94
C LEU A 10 11.71 -10.38 -0.49
N ALA A 11 12.91 -10.86 -0.11
CA ALA A 11 13.43 -10.70 1.23
C ALA A 11 13.59 -9.22 1.63
N VAL A 12 14.07 -8.37 0.72
CA VAL A 12 14.20 -6.92 0.95
C VAL A 12 12.81 -6.27 1.15
N ILE A 13 11.82 -6.66 0.35
CA ILE A 13 10.44 -6.17 0.51
C ILE A 13 9.85 -6.60 1.85
N PHE A 14 10.08 -7.85 2.29
CA PHE A 14 9.64 -8.28 3.63
C PHE A 14 10.35 -7.54 4.75
N PHE A 15 11.63 -7.22 4.57
CA PHE A 15 12.43 -6.56 5.60
C PHE A 15 12.03 -5.10 5.82
N GLN A 16 11.45 -4.44 4.81
CA GLN A 16 11.09 -3.01 4.86
C GLN A 16 10.17 -2.64 6.03
N SER A 17 9.35 -3.58 6.52
CA SER A 17 8.36 -3.35 7.58
C SER A 17 8.80 -3.83 8.97
N THR A 18 10.09 -4.11 9.18
CA THR A 18 10.58 -4.72 10.44
C THR A 18 11.14 -3.73 11.47
N SER A 19 11.04 -2.40 11.24
CA SER A 19 11.59 -1.37 12.15
C SER A 19 11.09 -1.55 13.60
N GLN A 20 9.78 -1.71 13.77
CA GLN A 20 9.16 -1.90 15.09
C GLN A 20 9.56 -3.22 15.75
N LEU A 21 9.84 -4.26 14.96
CA LEU A 21 10.35 -5.54 15.48
C LEU A 21 11.74 -5.35 16.08
N TRP A 22 12.62 -4.59 15.42
CA TRP A 22 13.96 -4.28 15.93
C TRP A 22 13.92 -3.40 17.17
N ILE A 23 13.05 -2.40 17.22
CA ILE A 23 12.85 -1.56 18.40
C ILE A 23 12.40 -2.43 19.59
N SER A 24 11.44 -3.33 19.37
CA SER A 24 10.92 -4.20 20.41
C SER A 24 11.95 -5.24 20.87
N ALA A 25 12.65 -5.88 19.93
CA ALA A 25 13.70 -6.87 20.23
C ALA A 25 14.83 -6.25 21.07
N SER A 26 15.36 -5.09 20.64
CA SER A 26 16.41 -4.38 21.38
C SER A 26 15.96 -3.94 22.78
N PHE A 27 14.68 -3.58 22.94
CA PHE A 27 14.10 -3.28 24.25
C PHE A 27 14.08 -4.50 25.17
N PHE A 28 13.61 -5.65 24.69
CA PHE A 28 13.54 -6.85 25.53
C PHE A 28 14.91 -7.39 25.92
N LEU A 29 15.88 -7.37 24.99
CA LEU A 29 17.26 -7.78 25.26
C LEU A 29 17.91 -6.92 26.36
N ASN A 30 17.63 -5.62 26.38
CA ASN A 30 18.25 -4.67 27.30
C ASN A 30 17.29 -4.14 28.38
N ARG A 31 16.19 -4.84 28.64
CA ARG A 31 15.08 -4.31 29.45
C ARG A 31 15.50 -3.90 30.86
N LYS A 32 16.41 -4.67 31.48
CA LYS A 32 16.93 -4.39 32.83
C LYS A 32 17.66 -3.04 32.84
N TYR A 33 18.62 -2.86 31.94
CA TYR A 33 19.35 -1.60 31.78
C TYR A 33 18.42 -0.42 31.49
N ILE A 34 17.43 -0.60 30.62
CA ILE A 34 16.46 0.46 30.29
C ILE A 34 15.61 0.83 31.51
N ALA A 35 15.17 -0.16 32.30
CA ALA A 35 14.39 0.07 33.50
C ALA A 35 15.18 0.80 34.60
N GLU A 36 16.46 0.47 34.75
CA GLU A 36 17.32 0.99 35.82
C GLU A 36 17.86 2.41 35.51
N PHE A 37 18.36 2.62 34.29
CA PHE A 37 19.08 3.86 33.96
C PHE A 37 18.27 4.85 33.12
N LEU A 38 17.40 4.36 32.23
CA LEU A 38 16.71 5.19 31.23
C LEU A 38 15.24 5.47 31.56
N CYS A 39 14.65 4.74 32.51
CA CYS A 39 13.24 4.89 32.85
C CYS A 39 13.01 6.15 33.68
N ILE A 40 12.13 7.04 33.21
CA ILE A 40 11.74 8.26 33.94
C ILE A 40 10.91 7.98 35.20
N ASN A 41 10.30 6.80 35.28
CA ASN A 41 9.45 6.36 36.40
C ASN A 41 10.17 5.34 37.29
N ARG A 42 11.51 5.28 37.25
CA ARG A 42 12.29 4.33 38.06
C ARG A 42 12.09 4.53 39.57
N ASP A 43 11.84 5.78 39.98
CA ASP A 43 11.63 6.16 41.39
C ASP A 43 10.19 5.92 41.87
N LYS A 44 9.30 5.41 40.99
CA LYS A 44 7.88 5.14 41.25
C LYS A 44 7.54 3.66 40.96
N PRO A 45 8.05 2.73 41.77
CA PRO A 45 7.87 1.29 41.55
C PRO A 45 6.40 0.85 41.53
N GLU A 46 5.52 1.56 42.24
CA GLU A 46 4.07 1.32 42.29
C GLU A 46 3.40 1.41 40.92
N MET A 47 3.98 2.14 39.96
CA MET A 47 3.45 2.25 38.60
C MET A 47 3.85 1.09 37.68
N GLY A 48 4.77 0.20 38.10
CA GLY A 48 5.13 -0.99 37.33
C GLY A 48 5.73 -0.73 35.93
N CYS A 49 6.21 0.48 35.64
CA CYS A 49 6.60 0.92 34.29
C CYS A 49 7.68 0.02 33.64
N LYS A 50 8.74 -0.35 34.39
CA LYS A 50 9.81 -1.27 33.93
C LYS A 50 10.36 -0.94 32.53
N GLY A 51 10.58 0.35 32.26
CA GLY A 51 11.10 0.85 30.98
C GLY A 51 10.06 1.06 29.86
N ALA A 52 8.78 0.73 30.05
CA ALA A 52 7.74 0.83 29.01
C ALA A 52 7.58 2.24 28.43
N CYS A 53 7.82 3.29 29.23
CA CYS A 53 7.85 4.68 28.76
C CYS A 53 8.86 4.91 27.61
N GLN A 54 10.04 4.28 27.68
CA GLN A 54 11.06 4.40 26.64
C GLN A 54 10.69 3.62 25.38
N LEU A 55 10.05 2.44 25.54
CA LEU A 55 9.54 1.69 24.40
C LEU A 55 8.49 2.50 23.64
N LYS A 56 7.51 3.05 24.35
CA LYS A 56 6.47 3.90 23.76
C LYS A 56 7.09 5.10 23.01
N LYS A 57 8.02 5.80 23.65
CA LYS A 57 8.72 6.95 23.04
C LYS A 57 9.41 6.57 21.73
N ARG A 58 10.14 5.45 21.68
CA ARG A 58 10.85 5.01 20.46
C ARG A 58 9.88 4.61 19.34
N ILE A 59 8.75 3.99 19.68
CA ILE A 59 7.72 3.64 18.70
C ILE A 59 7.06 4.91 18.12
N GLU A 60 6.74 5.89 18.96
CA GLU A 60 6.17 7.18 18.50
C GLU A 60 7.14 7.90 17.56
N GLN A 61 8.44 7.96 17.91
CA GLN A 61 9.48 8.56 17.07
C GLN A 61 9.67 7.84 15.72
N ASP A 62 9.48 6.52 15.67
CA ASP A 62 9.52 5.75 14.42
C ASP A 62 8.31 6.08 13.53
N LYS A 63 7.13 6.24 14.12
CA LYS A 63 5.92 6.65 13.41
C LYS A 63 6.03 8.06 12.83
N GLU A 64 6.49 9.02 13.63
CA GLU A 64 6.70 10.41 13.16
C GLU A 64 7.68 10.44 11.97
N LYS A 65 8.77 9.64 12.01
CA LYS A 65 9.70 9.53 10.88
C LYS A 65 9.07 8.93 9.62
N GLN A 66 8.15 7.96 9.79
CA GLN A 66 7.44 7.37 8.66
C GLN A 66 6.42 8.35 8.06
N GLU A 67 5.70 9.12 8.89
CA GLU A 67 4.75 10.13 8.41
C GLU A 67 5.43 11.30 7.69
N HIS A 68 6.64 11.69 8.11
CA HIS A 68 7.43 12.71 7.43
C HIS A 68 8.19 12.21 6.20
N SER A 69 8.17 10.89 5.92
CA SER A 69 8.66 10.37 4.65
C SER A 69 7.60 10.61 3.59
N ASP A 70 7.77 11.72 2.88
CA ASP A 70 6.91 12.27 1.83
C ASP A 70 6.85 11.33 0.60
N VAL A 71 6.37 10.09 0.79
CA VAL A 71 5.80 9.29 -0.30
C VAL A 71 4.41 9.85 -0.53
N LYS A 72 4.37 11.09 -1.01
CA LYS A 72 3.18 11.71 -1.58
C LYS A 72 2.73 10.72 -2.66
N SER A 73 1.69 9.96 -2.39
CA SER A 73 1.06 9.06 -3.34
C SER A 73 0.73 9.92 -4.55
N LYS A 74 1.60 9.91 -5.56
CA LYS A 74 1.31 10.51 -6.84
C LYS A 74 0.17 9.67 -7.37
N GLU A 75 -1.04 10.18 -7.24
CA GLU A 75 -2.21 9.62 -7.90
C GLU A 75 -1.86 9.56 -9.39
N VAL A 76 -1.54 8.36 -9.88
CA VAL A 76 -1.29 8.15 -11.30
C VAL A 76 -2.66 8.14 -11.95
N LEU A 77 -3.05 9.31 -12.45
CA LEU A 77 -4.25 9.44 -13.26
C LEU A 77 -4.00 8.71 -14.58
N VAL A 78 -4.47 7.48 -14.69
CA VAL A 78 -4.38 6.68 -15.91
C VAL A 78 -5.45 7.16 -16.87
N TYR A 79 -5.08 8.03 -17.80
CA TYR A 79 -5.93 8.35 -18.95
C TYR A 79 -5.86 7.20 -19.96
N PHE A 80 -6.94 6.44 -20.09
CA PHE A 80 -7.10 5.49 -21.18
C PHE A 80 -7.39 6.27 -22.48
N LEU A 81 -6.38 6.41 -23.33
CA LEU A 81 -6.56 6.85 -24.70
C LEU A 81 -7.15 5.68 -25.50
N ASN A 82 -8.48 5.67 -25.66
CA ASN A 82 -9.16 4.85 -26.66
C ASN A 82 -8.88 5.42 -28.06
N ASN A 83 -7.63 5.32 -28.51
CA ASN A 83 -7.32 5.55 -29.92
C ASN A 83 -7.53 4.23 -30.66
N PRO A 84 -8.50 4.14 -31.60
CA PRO A 84 -8.49 3.02 -32.53
C PRO A 84 -7.19 3.12 -33.33
N ILE A 85 -6.33 2.10 -33.20
CA ILE A 85 -5.13 1.98 -34.03
C ILE A 85 -5.64 1.69 -35.45
N ILE A 86 -5.71 2.72 -36.30
CA ILE A 86 -5.94 2.50 -37.73
C ILE A 86 -4.60 2.09 -38.33
N LEU A 87 -4.37 0.77 -38.39
CA LEU A 87 -3.31 0.21 -39.22
C LEU A 87 -3.77 0.32 -40.68
N GLN A 88 -3.28 1.33 -41.39
CA GLN A 88 -3.45 1.42 -42.83
C GLN A 88 -2.51 0.40 -43.49
N SER A 89 -2.92 -0.86 -43.52
CA SER A 89 -2.24 -1.86 -44.34
C SER A 89 -2.70 -1.68 -45.78
N GLY A 90 -1.80 -1.22 -46.65
CA GLY A 90 -2.03 -1.25 -48.08
C GLY A 90 -2.17 -2.69 -48.56
N LEU A 91 -3.37 -3.10 -48.98
CA LEU A 91 -3.56 -4.14 -49.98
C LEU A 91 -4.95 -4.00 -50.64
N PRO A 92 -5.06 -3.98 -51.98
CA PRO A 92 -6.33 -4.05 -52.69
C PRO A 92 -6.67 -5.54 -53.01
N PRO A 93 -7.87 -5.85 -53.55
CA PRO A 93 -9.05 -6.27 -52.81
C PRO A 93 -9.46 -7.72 -53.12
N ASP A 94 -10.18 -8.38 -52.21
CA ASP A 94 -11.51 -8.98 -52.45
C ASP A 94 -11.87 -9.89 -51.26
N LEU A 95 -13.13 -9.83 -50.86
CA LEU A 95 -13.62 -10.16 -49.53
C LEU A 95 -14.13 -11.61 -49.49
N GLN A 96 -13.48 -12.46 -48.69
CA GLN A 96 -14.15 -13.60 -48.07
C GLN A 96 -14.00 -13.51 -46.56
N GLU A 97 -15.09 -13.11 -45.91
CA GLU A 97 -15.23 -13.05 -44.45
C GLU A 97 -14.86 -14.41 -43.85
N THR A 98 -13.65 -14.53 -43.32
CA THR A 98 -13.30 -15.66 -42.48
C THR A 98 -13.71 -15.30 -41.06
N THR A 99 -14.82 -15.87 -40.61
CA THR A 99 -15.39 -15.69 -39.28
C THR A 99 -14.34 -16.04 -38.22
N ILE A 100 -13.79 -15.03 -37.56
CA ILE A 100 -12.90 -15.21 -36.41
C ILE A 100 -13.76 -15.78 -35.27
N PRO A 101 -13.33 -16.84 -34.56
CA PRO A 101 -14.09 -17.34 -33.42
C PRO A 101 -14.12 -16.24 -32.35
N GLN A 102 -15.29 -15.63 -32.19
CA GLN A 102 -15.53 -14.63 -31.18
C GLN A 102 -15.16 -15.24 -29.82
N SER A 103 -14.13 -14.68 -29.18
CA SER A 103 -13.87 -14.99 -27.78
C SER A 103 -15.14 -14.67 -27.02
N ARG A 104 -15.74 -15.67 -26.37
CA ARG A 104 -16.86 -15.48 -25.45
C ARG A 104 -16.36 -14.74 -24.21
N PHE A 105 -16.07 -13.46 -24.34
CA PHE A 105 -16.24 -12.53 -23.24
C PHE A 105 -17.75 -12.36 -23.09
N ASN A 106 -18.36 -13.32 -22.38
CA ASN A 106 -19.74 -13.19 -21.95
C ASN A 106 -19.84 -11.92 -21.14
N SER A 107 -20.48 -10.92 -21.74
CA SER A 107 -21.01 -9.74 -21.12
C SER A 107 -22.02 -10.15 -20.03
N PHE A 108 -21.51 -10.47 -18.84
CA PHE A 108 -22.26 -10.37 -17.59
C PHE A 108 -22.09 -8.97 -17.00
N LEU A 109 -22.29 -7.94 -17.82
CA LEU A 109 -22.63 -6.63 -17.29
C LEU A 109 -24.13 -6.70 -16.99
N PRO A 110 -24.56 -6.56 -15.72
CA PRO A 110 -25.96 -6.30 -15.46
C PRO A 110 -26.30 -5.00 -16.21
N GLU A 111 -27.41 -4.98 -16.96
CA GLU A 111 -28.02 -3.72 -17.40
C GLU A 111 -28.50 -2.97 -16.14
N GLY A 112 -27.54 -2.35 -15.47
CA GLY A 112 -27.75 -1.53 -14.30
C GLY A 112 -28.25 -0.17 -14.76
N TYR A 113 -29.53 0.06 -14.53
CA TYR A 113 -30.20 1.36 -14.43
C TYR A 113 -29.22 2.52 -14.17
N TYR A 114 -29.03 3.38 -15.17
CA TYR A 114 -28.34 4.67 -15.00
C TYR A 114 -29.30 5.64 -14.32
N HIS A 115 -29.48 5.52 -13.00
CA HIS A 115 -30.01 6.63 -12.21
C HIS A 115 -28.88 7.40 -11.54
N SER A 116 -28.89 8.71 -11.80
CA SER A 116 -27.96 9.73 -11.31
C SER A 116 -27.59 9.57 -9.83
N ILE A 117 -26.29 9.41 -9.54
CA ILE A 117 -25.75 9.27 -8.17
C ILE A 117 -25.28 10.62 -7.59
N PHE A 118 -25.45 11.76 -8.27
CA PHE A 118 -25.04 13.05 -7.70
C PHE A 118 -26.08 14.14 -7.87
N HIS A 119 -26.92 14.29 -6.85
CA HIS A 119 -27.50 15.59 -6.49
C HIS A 119 -27.30 15.81 -4.99
N PRO A 120 -26.87 17.01 -4.56
CA PRO A 120 -26.81 17.37 -3.15
C PRO A 120 -28.23 17.43 -2.54
N PRO A 121 -28.39 17.23 -1.21
CA PRO A 121 -29.69 17.38 -0.58
C PRO A 121 -30.18 18.83 -0.71
N SER A 122 -31.39 18.99 -1.25
CA SER A 122 -32.10 20.27 -1.22
C SER A 122 -32.47 20.59 0.23
N SER A 123 -31.88 21.64 0.79
CA SER A 123 -32.31 22.20 2.08
C SER A 123 -33.76 22.65 1.95
N LEU A 124 -34.68 22.00 2.68
CA LEU A 124 -36.03 22.52 2.84
C LEU A 124 -36.04 23.48 4.03
N VAL A 125 -36.23 24.76 3.69
CA VAL A 125 -36.90 25.79 4.49
C VAL A 125 -38.37 25.44 4.63
#